data_AF-X1F2C3-F1
#
_entry.id   AF-X1F2C3-F1
#
_cell.length_a   1.000
_cell.length_b   1.000
_cell.length_c   1.000
_cell.angle_alpha   90.00
_cell.angle_beta   90.00
_cell.angle_gamma   90.00
#
_symmetry.space_group_name_H-M   'P 1'
#
loop_
_entity.id
_entity.type
_entity.pdbx_description
1 polymer ?
#
loop_
_entity_poly.entity_id
_entity_poly.type
_entity_poly.pdbx_seq_one_letter_code
_entity_poly.pdbx_strand_id
1 'polypeptide(L)'
;ATAIKACNPELTVIAEGGDGDMYGEGGNHFLHAIRRNPNLTNIVHNNMVYGLTKGQASPTSQQGFKTPVQVNGVFLEPFNPLAVAIALNASFVARAFIGDEEQTVEILKEAIKHKGYALVDIFQPCVSFIS
;
A
#
# COMPACT_ATOMS: atom_id res chain seq x y z
N ALA A 1 10.35 2.70 9.88
CA ALA A 1 10.97 3.30 8.67
C ALA A 1 11.40 4.76 8.87
N THR A 2 10.49 5.71 9.17
CA THR A 2 10.82 7.15 9.28
C THR A 2 11.98 7.46 10.25
N ALA A 3 11.97 6.87 11.45
CA ALA A 3 13.04 7.07 12.42
C ALA A 3 14.38 6.53 11.93
N ILE A 4 14.39 5.36 11.27
CA ILE A 4 15.61 4.79 10.66
C ILE A 4 16.20 5.78 9.66
N LYS A 5 15.35 6.34 8.78
CA LYS A 5 15.80 7.31 7.77
C LYS A 5 16.28 8.63 8.39
N ALA A 6 15.65 9.08 9.47
CA ALA A 6 16.05 10.29 10.18
C ALA A 6 17.39 10.11 10.93
N CYS A 7 17.62 8.94 11.54
CA CYS A 7 18.84 8.64 12.27
C CYS A 7 20.04 8.38 11.34
N ASN A 8 19.81 7.79 10.15
CA ASN A 8 20.86 7.58 9.17
C ASN A 8 20.35 7.89 7.74
N PRO A 9 20.56 9.12 7.26
CA PRO A 9 20.11 9.57 5.94
C PRO A 9 20.74 8.82 4.76
N GLU A 10 21.87 8.15 4.95
CA GLU A 10 22.57 7.41 3.89
C GLU A 10 21.95 6.05 3.59
N LEU A 11 21.12 5.51 4.49
CA LEU A 11 20.46 4.23 4.27
C LEU A 11 19.36 4.34 3.22
N THR A 12 19.30 3.37 2.32
CA THR A 12 18.10 3.06 1.55
C THR A 12 17.09 2.40 2.48
N VAL A 13 15.97 3.08 2.74
CA VAL A 13 14.91 2.59 3.63
C VAL A 13 13.70 2.25 2.80
N ILE A 14 13.27 0.99 2.89
CA ILE A 14 12.06 0.46 2.26
C ILE A 14 11.14 -0.03 3.39
N ALA A 15 9.88 0.37 3.34
CA ALA A 15 8.81 -0.22 4.13
C ALA A 15 7.96 -1.08 3.21
N GLU A 16 7.65 -2.31 3.61
CA GLU A 16 6.77 -3.20 2.86
C GLU A 16 5.68 -3.77 3.77
N GLY A 17 4.47 -3.90 3.27
CA GLY A 17 3.33 -4.40 4.03
C GLY A 17 2.09 -4.60 3.16
N GLY A 18 1.06 -5.25 3.70
CA GLY A 18 -0.22 -5.41 3.01
C GLY A 18 -1.03 -4.11 2.97
N ASP A 19 -2.02 -4.06 2.08
CA ASP A 19 -3.08 -3.04 2.09
C ASP A 19 -3.74 -2.87 3.46
N GLY A 20 -4.04 -3.99 4.13
CA GLY A 20 -4.64 -3.99 5.45
C GLY A 20 -3.76 -3.42 6.56
N ASP A 21 -2.45 -3.66 6.48
CA ASP A 21 -1.44 -3.13 7.39
C ASP A 21 -1.22 -1.63 7.12
N MET A 22 -0.94 -1.25 5.87
CA MET A 22 -0.54 0.11 5.51
C MET A 22 -1.69 1.11 5.45
N TYR A 23 -2.86 0.68 4.97
CA TYR A 23 -4.03 1.55 4.80
C TYR A 23 -5.09 1.36 5.88
N GLY A 24 -5.03 0.27 6.64
CA GLY A 24 -5.92 0.00 7.76
C GLY A 24 -5.29 0.44 9.07
N GLU A 25 -4.62 -0.47 9.75
CA GLU A 25 -4.02 -0.27 11.07
C GLU A 25 -2.98 0.87 11.06
N GLY A 26 -2.15 0.90 10.01
CA GLY A 26 -1.11 1.90 9.77
C GLY A 26 -1.60 3.18 9.08
N GLY A 27 -2.91 3.31 8.78
CA GLY A 27 -3.44 4.38 7.95
C GLY A 27 -3.07 5.79 8.43
N ASN A 28 -3.13 6.05 9.75
CA ASN A 28 -2.72 7.36 10.28
C ASN A 28 -1.23 7.64 10.06
N HIS A 29 -0.37 6.61 10.18
CA HIS A 29 1.07 6.73 9.92
C HIS A 29 1.34 6.95 8.43
N PHE A 30 0.58 6.32 7.53
CA PHE A 30 0.65 6.54 6.08
C PHE A 30 0.40 8.01 5.72
N LEU A 31 -0.72 8.60 6.18
CA LEU A 31 -1.05 10.01 5.94
C LEU A 31 0.07 10.94 6.44
N HIS A 32 0.61 10.61 7.61
CA HIS A 32 1.64 11.37 8.29
C HIS A 32 3.04 11.21 7.69
N ALA A 33 3.34 10.07 7.06
CA ALA A 33 4.57 9.84 6.33
C ALA A 33 4.57 10.69 5.05
N ILE A 34 3.48 10.66 4.27
CA ILE A 34 3.33 11.50 3.07
C ILE A 34 3.59 12.98 3.40
N ARG A 35 2.89 13.52 4.42
CA ARG A 35 3.00 14.94 4.80
C ARG A 35 4.40 15.37 5.27
N ARG A 36 5.18 14.43 5.82
CA ARG A 36 6.56 14.70 6.27
C ARG A 36 7.60 14.47 5.16
N ASN A 37 7.20 13.81 4.08
CA ASN A 37 8.03 13.49 2.93
C ASN A 37 9.42 12.89 3.27
N PRO A 38 9.55 11.92 4.19
CA PRO A 38 10.83 11.29 4.46
C PRO A 38 11.31 10.55 3.21
N ASN A 39 12.61 10.60 2.94
CA ASN A 39 13.23 9.94 1.78
C ASN A 39 13.26 8.41 1.95
N LEU A 40 12.14 7.75 1.67
CA LEU A 40 11.94 6.30 1.79
C LEU A 40 10.90 5.81 0.77
N THR A 41 10.96 4.53 0.44
CA THR A 41 9.99 3.86 -0.43
C THR A 41 9.02 3.03 0.40
N ASN A 42 7.72 3.19 0.16
CA ASN A 42 6.67 2.36 0.75
C ASN A 42 6.04 1.48 -0.33
N ILE A 43 6.23 0.18 -0.20
CA ILE A 43 5.71 -0.84 -1.11
C ILE A 43 4.49 -1.47 -0.43
N VAL A 44 3.32 -1.34 -1.04
CA VAL A 44 2.09 -1.89 -0.49
C VAL A 44 1.58 -3.02 -1.35
N HIS A 45 1.44 -4.20 -0.75
CA HIS A 45 0.90 -5.40 -1.38
C HIS A 45 -0.62 -5.35 -1.30
N ASN A 46 -1.24 -4.82 -2.35
CA ASN A 46 -2.67 -4.63 -2.42
C ASN A 46 -3.35 -5.85 -3.02
N ASN A 47 -3.69 -6.78 -2.13
CA ASN A 47 -4.45 -7.98 -2.46
C ASN A 47 -5.94 -7.86 -2.11
N MET A 48 -6.40 -6.73 -1.58
CA MET A 48 -7.80 -6.46 -1.23
C MET A 48 -8.38 -7.36 -0.12
N VAL A 49 -7.53 -7.98 0.70
CA VAL A 49 -7.98 -8.90 1.75
C VAL A 49 -6.92 -9.08 2.84
N TYR A 50 -7.33 -9.23 4.11
CA TYR A 50 -6.44 -9.71 5.16
C TYR A 50 -6.15 -11.21 5.01
N GLY A 51 -5.23 -11.56 4.10
CA GLY A 51 -4.93 -12.95 3.76
C GLY A 51 -4.39 -13.77 4.93
N LEU A 52 -3.44 -13.22 5.70
CA LEU A 52 -2.79 -13.95 6.79
C LEU A 52 -3.77 -14.34 7.92
N THR A 53 -4.74 -13.48 8.21
CA THR A 53 -5.73 -13.69 9.28
C THR A 53 -6.97 -14.46 8.82
N LYS A 54 -6.94 -15.09 7.63
CA LYS A 54 -8.00 -15.94 7.06
C LYS A 54 -9.11 -15.20 6.31
N GLY A 55 -8.80 -14.13 5.60
CA GLY A 55 -9.67 -13.62 4.53
C GLY A 55 -10.69 -12.56 4.95
N GLN A 56 -10.42 -11.80 6.01
CA GLN A 56 -11.26 -10.65 6.39
C GLN A 56 -11.12 -9.51 5.36
N ALA A 57 -12.15 -8.68 5.25
CA ALA A 57 -12.12 -7.53 4.35
C ALA A 57 -11.06 -6.51 4.80
N SER A 58 -10.23 -6.05 3.87
CA SER A 58 -9.27 -4.96 4.04
C SER A 58 -9.93 -3.62 3.67
N PRO A 59 -9.25 -2.47 3.89
CA PRO A 59 -9.75 -1.17 3.45
C PRO A 59 -9.97 -1.05 1.94
N THR A 60 -9.30 -1.87 1.13
CA THR A 60 -9.40 -1.84 -0.34
C THR A 60 -10.31 -2.94 -0.90
N SER A 61 -10.92 -3.77 -0.04
CA SER A 61 -11.92 -4.75 -0.45
C SER A 61 -13.10 -4.11 -1.17
N GLN A 62 -13.51 -4.73 -2.29
CA GLN A 62 -14.64 -4.26 -3.10
C GLN A 62 -15.97 -4.34 -2.35
N GLN A 63 -16.90 -3.44 -2.68
CA GLN A 63 -18.28 -3.55 -2.23
C GLN A 63 -18.88 -4.90 -2.62
N GLY A 64 -19.65 -5.49 -1.71
CA GLY A 64 -20.24 -6.81 -1.88
C GLY A 64 -19.29 -7.98 -1.59
N PHE A 65 -17.99 -7.75 -1.36
CA PHE A 65 -17.07 -8.82 -0.98
C PHE A 65 -17.49 -9.45 0.35
N LYS A 66 -17.84 -10.75 0.32
CA LYS A 66 -18.31 -11.49 1.49
C LYS A 66 -17.16 -12.22 2.16
N THR A 67 -17.14 -12.17 3.48
CA THR A 67 -16.18 -12.91 4.32
C THR A 67 -16.93 -13.58 5.46
N PRO A 68 -16.28 -14.44 6.27
CA PRO A 68 -16.92 -15.02 7.45
C PRO A 68 -17.48 -13.99 8.45
N VAL A 69 -16.91 -12.77 8.49
CA VAL A 69 -17.36 -11.71 9.42
C VAL A 69 -18.15 -10.59 8.73
N GLN A 70 -17.98 -10.41 7.41
CA GLN A 70 -18.82 -9.55 6.57
C GLN A 70 -19.81 -10.41 5.76
N VAL A 71 -20.74 -11.06 6.45
CA VAL A 71 -21.67 -12.05 5.85
C VAL A 71 -22.61 -11.45 4.79
N ASN A 72 -22.95 -10.17 4.93
CA ASN A 72 -23.77 -9.42 3.98
C ASN A 72 -22.95 -8.70 2.90
N GLY A 73 -21.63 -8.88 2.91
CA GLY A 73 -20.69 -8.18 2.05
C GLY A 73 -20.21 -6.85 2.64
N VAL A 74 -19.07 -6.37 2.13
CA VAL A 74 -18.59 -5.01 2.41
C VAL A 74 -19.56 -3.98 1.85
N PHE A 75 -19.99 -3.02 2.67
CA PHE A 75 -20.90 -1.94 2.27
C PHE A 75 -20.17 -0.62 1.98
N LEU A 76 -18.98 -0.43 2.56
CA LEU A 76 -18.18 0.78 2.39
C LEU A 76 -17.54 0.81 1.00
N GLU A 77 -17.41 2.02 0.44
CA GLU A 77 -16.61 2.24 -0.76
C GLU A 77 -15.12 1.90 -0.46
N PRO A 78 -14.41 1.21 -1.37
CA PRO A 78 -13.01 0.88 -1.16
C PRO A 78 -12.15 2.14 -1.01
N PHE A 79 -11.25 2.14 -0.04
CA PHE A 79 -10.27 3.19 0.12
C PHE A 79 -9.36 3.28 -1.12
N ASN A 80 -9.21 4.47 -1.69
CA ASN A 80 -8.32 4.73 -2.82
C ASN A 80 -6.99 5.34 -2.34
N PRO A 81 -5.93 4.53 -2.11
CA PRO A 81 -4.67 5.02 -1.56
C PRO A 81 -3.93 5.96 -2.50
N LEU A 82 -4.04 5.75 -3.82
CA LEU A 82 -3.41 6.61 -4.82
C LEU A 82 -4.03 8.00 -4.82
N ALA A 83 -5.36 8.09 -4.83
CA ALA A 83 -6.06 9.36 -4.80
C ALA A 83 -5.72 10.16 -3.53
N VAL A 84 -5.67 9.48 -2.38
CA VAL A 84 -5.29 10.10 -1.10
C VAL A 84 -3.83 10.55 -1.11
N ALA A 85 -2.91 9.72 -1.60
CA ALA A 85 -1.49 10.07 -1.71
C ALA A 85 -1.28 11.30 -2.61
N ILE A 86 -1.95 11.33 -3.77
CA ILE A 86 -1.93 12.48 -4.69
C ILE A 86 -2.52 13.73 -4.02
N ALA A 87 -3.68 13.62 -3.36
CA ALA A 87 -4.33 14.74 -2.67
C ALA A 87 -3.46 15.30 -1.52
N LEU A 88 -2.65 14.46 -0.89
CA LEU A 88 -1.68 14.86 0.13
C LEU A 88 -0.34 15.34 -0.44
N ASN A 89 -0.20 15.43 -1.77
CA ASN A 89 1.01 15.83 -2.49
C ASN A 89 2.21 14.90 -2.22
N ALA A 90 1.98 13.58 -2.18
CA ALA A 90 3.07 12.61 -2.20
C ALA A 90 3.96 12.85 -3.43
N SER A 91 5.26 12.93 -3.20
CA SER A 91 6.23 13.33 -4.23
C SER A 91 6.50 12.25 -5.30
N PHE A 92 6.10 11.00 -5.03
CA PHE A 92 6.08 9.90 -5.99
C PHE A 92 4.91 8.98 -5.65
N VAL A 93 4.09 8.66 -6.64
CA VAL A 93 2.96 7.73 -6.53
C VAL A 93 2.92 6.86 -7.78
N ALA A 94 2.93 5.55 -7.61
CA ALA A 94 2.76 4.59 -8.70
C ALA A 94 1.86 3.44 -8.27
N ARG A 95 1.22 2.81 -9.26
CA ARG A 95 0.62 1.48 -9.12
C ARG A 95 1.28 0.54 -10.12
N ALA A 96 1.61 -0.64 -9.63
CA ALA A 96 2.16 -1.73 -10.42
C ALA A 96 1.22 -2.94 -10.35
N PHE A 97 1.39 -3.91 -11.25
CA PHE A 97 0.62 -5.14 -11.27
C PHE A 97 1.56 -6.34 -11.31
N ILE A 98 1.36 -7.31 -10.42
CA ILE A 98 2.27 -8.46 -10.30
C ILE A 98 2.34 -9.32 -11.58
N GLY A 99 1.33 -9.26 -12.46
CA GLY A 99 1.36 -9.95 -13.74
C GLY A 99 2.20 -9.26 -14.83
N ASP A 100 2.70 -8.06 -14.57
CA ASP A 100 3.70 -7.37 -15.41
C ASP A 100 4.97 -7.13 -14.59
N GLU A 101 5.79 -8.18 -14.49
CA GLU A 101 7.01 -8.19 -13.68
C GLU A 101 8.03 -7.15 -14.16
N GLU A 102 8.20 -7.03 -15.49
CA GLU A 102 9.17 -6.10 -16.08
C GLU A 102 8.83 -4.65 -15.72
N GLN A 103 7.57 -4.24 -15.92
CA GLN A 103 7.13 -2.91 -15.54
C GLN A 103 7.22 -2.68 -14.03
N THR A 104 6.87 -3.70 -13.22
CA THR A 104 6.93 -3.60 -11.76
C THR A 104 8.36 -3.35 -11.28
N VAL A 105 9.34 -4.05 -11.86
CA VAL A 105 10.77 -3.86 -11.54
C VAL A 105 11.22 -2.44 -11.87
N GLU A 106 10.83 -1.90 -13.03
CA GLU A 106 11.21 -0.53 -13.41
C GLU A 106 10.57 0.52 -12.49
N ILE A 107 9.28 0.38 -12.13
CA ILE A 107 8.62 1.27 -11.18
C ILE A 107 9.33 1.25 -9.82
N LEU A 108 9.69 0.08 -9.31
CA LEU A 108 10.39 -0.06 -8.03
C LEU A 108 11.78 0.59 -8.06
N LYS A 109 12.53 0.42 -9.16
CA LYS A 109 13.83 1.09 -9.34
C LYS A 109 13.68 2.60 -9.25
N GLU A 110 12.69 3.18 -9.93
CA GLU A 110 12.47 4.63 -9.91
C GLU A 110 12.00 5.10 -8.53
N ALA A 111 11.12 4.36 -7.85
CA ALA A 111 10.66 4.67 -6.50
C ALA A 111 11.78 4.64 -5.45
N ILE A 112 12.77 3.74 -5.60
CA ILE A 112 13.94 3.63 -4.71
C ILE A 112 14.94 4.77 -4.94
N LYS A 113 15.10 5.22 -6.20
CA LYS A 113 15.99 6.35 -6.53
C LYS A 113 15.43 7.70 -6.10
N HIS A 114 14.10 7.81 -6.06
CA HIS A 114 13.38 9.03 -5.74
C HIS A 114 13.80 9.65 -4.40
N LYS A 115 13.89 10.98 -4.33
CA LYS A 115 14.25 11.71 -3.11
C LYS A 115 13.01 12.30 -2.44
N GLY A 116 12.40 11.49 -1.60
CA GLY A 116 11.16 11.83 -0.89
C GLY A 116 10.39 10.58 -0.53
N TYR A 117 9.16 10.75 -0.04
CA TYR A 117 8.26 9.64 0.18
C TYR A 117 7.73 9.16 -1.17
N ALA A 118 7.99 7.89 -1.47
CA ALA A 118 7.50 7.20 -2.66
C ALA A 118 6.51 6.10 -2.29
N LEU A 119 5.29 6.18 -2.80
CA LEU A 119 4.29 5.10 -2.69
C LEU A 119 4.30 4.26 -3.96
N VAL A 120 4.43 2.94 -3.80
CA VAL A 120 4.17 1.95 -4.84
C VAL A 120 3.10 0.98 -4.36
N ASP A 121 1.89 1.10 -4.90
CA ASP A 121 0.79 0.19 -4.65
C ASP A 121 0.84 -0.96 -5.67
N ILE A 122 1.24 -2.14 -5.24
CA ILE A 122 1.34 -3.32 -6.11
C ILE A 122 0.01 -4.08 -6.02
N PHE A 123 -0.75 -4.07 -7.12
CA PHE A 123 -1.95 -4.88 -7.22
C PHE A 123 -1.58 -6.36 -7.40
N GLN A 124 -2.00 -7.20 -6.45
CA GLN A 124 -1.69 -8.63 -6.43
C GLN A 124 -2.88 -9.46 -5.91
N PRO A 125 -3.78 -9.92 -6.79
CA PRO A 125 -4.96 -10.69 -6.37
C PRO A 125 -4.60 -11.93 -5.55
N CYS A 126 -5.25 -12.11 -4.39
CA CYS A 126 -5.07 -13.31 -3.57
C CYS A 126 -6.02 -14.43 -4.02
N VAL A 127 -5.50 -15.40 -4.76
CA VAL A 127 -6.28 -16.52 -5.33
C VAL A 127 -6.98 -17.41 -4.30
N SER A 128 -6.54 -17.40 -3.03
CA SER A 128 -7.11 -18.26 -1.99
C SER A 128 -8.41 -17.71 -1.37
N PHE A 129 -8.65 -16.40 -1.46
CA PHE A 129 -9.78 -15.75 -0.79
C PHE A 129 -10.63 -14.90 -1.74
N ILE A 130 -10.09 -14.55 -2.91
CA ILE A 130 -10.79 -13.77 -3.92
C ILE A 130 -11.01 -14.71 -5.11
N SER A 131 -12.20 -15.31 -5.13
CA SER A 131 -12.74 -16.18 -6.18
C SER A 131 -14.09 -15.66 -6.66
#